data_AF-A0A9P7JNH5-F1
#
_entry.id   AF-A0A9P7JNH5-F1
#
_cell.length_a   1.000
_cell.length_b   1.000
_cell.length_c   1.000
_cell.angle_alpha   90.00
_cell.angle_beta   90.00
_cell.angle_gamma   90.00
#
_symmetry.space_group_name_H-M   'P 1'
#
loop_
_entity.id
_entity.type
_entity.pdbx_description
1 polymer ?
#
loop_
_entity_poly.entity_id
_entity_poly.type
_entity_poly.pdbx_seq_one_letter_code
_entity_poly.pdbx_strand_id
1 'polypeptide(L)'
;MDATTHTSNNFRTRLWVVALCIFMKISMIIFFCSPQVNEKPNKTYSFAGDDFPRLLPLAQADPVMMAFEDSIHYQINTEDGKAEWASLIPGNGLVYLGEQPGHPFSISMFHQLRCLDILRDDIVGADSNAALSRHCLNYLRQMIMCRSDAQLENILLGSKDSPFPQFFVQPGPYVCSDWNFVLEEVKKNQAGSELMP
;
A
#
# COMPACT_ATOMS: atom_id res chain seq x y z
N MET A 1 -59.56 -32.83 2.64
CA MET A 1 -58.18 -33.30 2.39
C MET A 1 -57.40 -32.13 1.83
N ASP A 2 -56.41 -31.70 2.59
CA ASP A 2 -55.97 -30.31 2.74
C ASP A 2 -54.94 -29.86 1.70
N ALA A 3 -55.33 -28.90 0.84
CA ALA A 3 -54.43 -28.22 -0.09
C ALA A 3 -53.75 -26.97 0.51
N THR A 4 -54.22 -26.49 1.67
CA THR A 4 -53.76 -25.26 2.34
C THR A 4 -52.57 -25.47 3.28
N THR A 5 -52.36 -26.69 3.79
CA THR A 5 -51.24 -27.04 4.68
C THR A 5 -49.92 -27.22 3.91
N HIS A 6 -49.96 -27.74 2.69
CA HIS A 6 -48.79 -27.93 1.83
C HIS A 6 -48.17 -26.61 1.34
N THR A 7 -48.99 -25.61 1.03
CA THR A 7 -48.53 -24.29 0.56
C THR A 7 -47.89 -23.46 1.68
N SER A 8 -48.44 -23.53 2.89
CA SER A 8 -47.90 -22.90 4.10
C SER A 8 -46.50 -23.43 4.50
N ASN A 9 -46.31 -24.76 4.47
CA ASN A 9 -45.01 -25.36 4.77
C ASN A 9 -43.94 -25.00 3.74
N ASN A 10 -44.29 -24.94 2.44
CA ASN A 10 -43.37 -24.52 1.40
C ASN A 10 -42.95 -23.05 1.52
N PHE A 11 -43.86 -22.18 1.97
CA PHE A 11 -43.56 -20.76 2.21
C PHE A 11 -42.62 -20.56 3.41
N ARG A 12 -42.87 -21.26 4.53
CA ARG A 12 -42.00 -21.22 5.71
C ARG A 12 -40.59 -21.75 5.39
N THR A 13 -40.48 -22.86 4.67
CA THR A 13 -39.17 -23.42 4.28
C THR A 13 -38.39 -22.46 3.38
N ARG A 14 -39.06 -21.79 2.43
CA ARG A 14 -38.41 -20.76 1.58
C ARG A 14 -37.89 -19.58 2.39
N LEU A 15 -38.65 -19.10 3.37
CA LEU A 15 -38.23 -18.04 4.29
C LEU A 15 -36.97 -18.42 5.10
N TRP A 16 -36.91 -19.64 5.62
CA TRP A 16 -35.74 -20.14 6.35
C TRP A 16 -34.48 -20.24 5.48
N VAL A 17 -34.63 -20.71 4.23
CA VAL A 17 -33.50 -20.78 3.28
C VAL A 17 -32.98 -19.38 2.95
N VAL A 18 -33.87 -18.41 2.69
CA VAL A 18 -33.46 -17.02 2.43
C VAL A 18 -32.76 -16.41 3.64
N ALA A 19 -33.30 -16.60 4.85
CA ALA A 19 -32.70 -16.11 6.08
C ALA A 19 -31.30 -16.71 6.31
N LEU A 20 -31.12 -18.02 6.06
CA LEU A 20 -29.83 -18.70 6.14
C LEU A 20 -28.81 -18.11 5.14
N CYS A 21 -29.23 -17.89 3.90
CA CYS A 21 -28.36 -17.30 2.87
C CYS A 21 -27.95 -15.86 3.22
N ILE A 22 -28.86 -15.06 3.77
CA ILE A 22 -28.56 -13.70 4.24
C ILE A 22 -27.57 -13.75 5.40
N PHE A 23 -27.79 -14.62 6.38
CA PHE A 23 -26.89 -14.79 7.52
C PHE A 23 -25.49 -15.21 7.06
N MET A 24 -25.37 -16.23 6.19
CA MET A 24 -24.08 -16.63 5.64
C MET A 24 -23.38 -15.48 4.92
N LYS A 25 -24.10 -14.70 4.10
CA LYS A 25 -23.51 -13.54 3.42
C LYS A 25 -23.01 -12.49 4.40
N ILE A 26 -23.80 -12.14 5.42
CA ILE A 26 -23.42 -11.15 6.43
C ILE A 26 -22.20 -11.65 7.22
N SER A 27 -22.19 -12.92 7.66
CA SER A 27 -21.04 -13.50 8.36
C SER A 27 -19.78 -13.54 7.48
N MET A 28 -19.92 -13.86 6.19
CA MET A 28 -18.80 -13.86 5.26
C MET A 28 -18.27 -12.44 5.03
N ILE A 29 -19.15 -11.45 4.86
CA ILE A 29 -18.75 -10.04 4.75
C ILE A 29 -18.06 -9.58 6.04
N ILE A 30 -18.59 -9.91 7.22
CA ILE A 30 -17.94 -9.54 8.49
C ILE A 30 -16.57 -10.22 8.62
N PHE A 31 -16.41 -11.49 8.20
CA PHE A 31 -15.13 -12.19 8.32
C PHE A 31 -14.09 -11.70 7.31
N PHE A 32 -14.48 -11.45 6.05
CA PHE A 32 -13.58 -11.02 4.99
C PHE A 32 -13.35 -9.50 4.94
N CYS A 33 -14.31 -8.69 5.38
CA CYS A 33 -14.15 -7.24 5.57
C CYS A 33 -13.81 -6.87 7.02
N SER A 34 -13.65 -7.83 7.94
CA SER A 34 -12.96 -7.53 9.19
C SER A 34 -11.57 -7.06 8.78
N PRO A 35 -11.18 -5.83 9.14
CA PRO A 35 -9.83 -5.38 8.89
C PRO A 35 -8.90 -6.43 9.48
N GLN A 36 -7.91 -6.86 8.70
CA GLN A 36 -6.79 -7.64 9.19
C GLN A 36 -6.40 -7.01 10.52
N VAL A 37 -6.55 -7.77 11.61
CA VAL A 37 -6.40 -7.30 12.98
C VAL A 37 -5.11 -6.49 13.05
N ASN A 38 -5.24 -5.16 13.11
CA ASN A 38 -4.12 -4.28 13.37
C ASN A 38 -3.42 -4.82 14.62
N GLU A 39 -2.09 -4.93 14.57
CA GLU A 39 -1.31 -5.34 15.74
C GLU A 39 -1.83 -4.56 16.95
N LYS A 40 -2.22 -5.28 18.00
CA LYS A 40 -2.94 -4.69 19.12
C LYS A 40 -2.17 -3.45 19.61
N PRO A 41 -2.80 -2.28 19.74
CA PRO A 41 -2.12 -1.02 20.07
C PRO A 41 -1.38 -1.07 21.42
N ASN A 42 -1.67 -2.05 22.27
CA ASN A 42 -1.07 -2.22 23.60
C ASN A 42 -0.07 -3.38 23.70
N LYS A 43 0.48 -3.89 22.60
CA LYS A 43 1.57 -4.88 22.70
C LYS A 43 2.87 -4.15 23.05
N THR A 44 3.43 -4.46 24.22
CA THR A 44 4.78 -4.05 24.60
C THR A 44 5.80 -4.97 23.91
N TYR A 45 6.88 -4.38 23.38
CA TYR A 45 7.97 -5.10 22.71
C TYR A 45 9.25 -4.94 23.52
N SER A 46 10.05 -6.01 23.60
CA SER A 46 11.37 -5.98 24.26
C SER A 46 12.49 -5.43 23.37
N PHE A 47 12.26 -5.37 22.05
CA PHE A 47 13.26 -5.01 21.04
C PHE A 47 14.51 -5.92 21.03
N ALA A 48 14.41 -7.10 21.64
CA ALA A 48 15.45 -8.12 21.66
C ALA A 48 15.16 -9.22 20.62
N GLY A 49 16.17 -9.61 19.84
CA GLY A 49 16.01 -10.61 18.79
C GLY A 49 14.92 -10.18 17.79
N ASP A 50 13.91 -11.04 17.61
CA ASP A 50 12.78 -10.80 16.69
C ASP A 50 11.55 -10.16 17.38
N ASP A 51 11.68 -9.70 18.63
CA ASP A 51 10.55 -9.10 19.38
C ASP A 51 10.46 -7.59 19.19
N PHE A 52 10.06 -7.20 17.98
CA PHE A 52 9.80 -5.83 17.57
C PHE A 52 8.56 -5.78 16.63
N PRO A 53 7.90 -4.63 16.48
CA PRO A 53 6.73 -4.53 15.61
C PRO A 53 7.14 -4.71 14.14
N ARG A 54 6.40 -5.54 13.39
CA ARG A 54 6.69 -5.76 11.96
C ARG A 54 6.12 -4.66 11.07
N LEU A 55 5.10 -3.97 11.56
CA LEU A 55 4.52 -2.79 10.93
C LEU A 55 4.85 -1.59 11.80
N LEU A 56 5.03 -0.43 11.19
CA LEU A 56 5.16 0.79 11.96
C LEU A 56 3.85 0.99 12.77
N PRO A 57 3.92 1.11 14.10
CA PRO A 57 2.72 1.19 14.94
C PRO A 57 2.12 2.59 14.90
N LEU A 58 1.64 2.99 13.72
CA LEU A 58 0.89 4.22 13.54
C LEU A 58 -0.60 3.94 13.71
N ALA A 59 -1.37 4.99 13.99
CA ALA A 59 -2.82 4.94 13.74
C ALA A 59 -3.04 4.55 12.26
N GLN A 60 -4.07 3.76 11.98
CA GLN A 60 -4.37 3.33 10.61
C GLN A 60 -4.47 4.57 9.71
N ALA A 61 -3.65 4.63 8.66
CA ALA A 61 -3.82 5.62 7.60
C ALA A 61 -5.16 5.32 6.90
N ASP A 62 -6.01 6.33 6.80
CA ASP A 62 -7.27 6.22 6.07
C ASP A 62 -6.99 5.93 4.59
N PRO A 63 -7.83 5.13 3.93
CA PRO A 63 -7.70 4.91 2.50
C PRO A 63 -8.02 6.20 1.74
N VAL A 64 -7.17 6.52 0.77
CA VAL A 64 -7.35 7.66 -0.14
C VAL A 64 -7.55 7.15 -1.56
N MET A 65 -8.44 7.81 -2.31
CA MET A 65 -8.59 7.55 -3.74
C MET A 65 -7.67 8.47 -4.52
N MET A 66 -6.89 7.91 -5.44
CA MET A 66 -6.01 8.67 -6.33
C MET A 66 -6.24 8.27 -7.79
N ALA A 67 -6.23 9.24 -8.68
CA ALA A 67 -6.20 9.00 -10.12
C ALA A 67 -4.75 8.79 -10.58
N PHE A 68 -4.56 7.98 -11.61
CA PHE A 68 -3.27 7.87 -12.28
C PHE A 68 -3.22 8.89 -13.41
N GLU A 69 -2.23 9.77 -13.36
CA GLU A 69 -2.02 10.85 -14.32
C GLU A 69 -0.54 10.89 -14.71
N ASP A 70 -0.27 11.34 -15.93
CA ASP A 70 1.10 11.59 -16.37
C ASP A 70 1.70 12.71 -15.52
N SER A 71 2.82 12.41 -14.87
CA SER A 71 3.47 13.35 -13.97
C SER A 71 4.55 14.16 -14.69
N ILE A 72 4.55 15.46 -14.47
CA ILE A 72 5.70 16.31 -14.80
C ILE A 72 6.82 16.21 -13.75
N HIS A 73 6.53 15.62 -12.59
CA HIS A 73 7.49 15.37 -11.50
C HIS A 73 8.26 14.07 -11.71
N TYR A 74 9.37 13.93 -10.98
CA TYR A 74 10.25 12.76 -10.95
C TYR A 74 10.90 12.45 -12.29
N GLN A 75 11.21 13.49 -13.08
CA GLN A 75 11.88 13.34 -14.36
C GLN A 75 13.21 12.59 -14.20
N ILE A 76 13.48 11.66 -15.12
CA ILE A 76 14.56 10.66 -14.98
C ILE A 76 15.96 11.30 -14.98
N ASN A 77 16.18 12.31 -15.82
CA ASN A 77 17.50 12.90 -16.08
C ASN A 77 17.48 14.44 -16.14
N THR A 78 16.91 15.09 -15.13
CA THR A 78 16.93 16.55 -14.99
C THR A 78 17.35 16.94 -13.56
N GLU A 79 17.84 18.16 -13.36
CA GLU A 79 18.23 18.64 -12.02
C GLU A 79 17.03 18.76 -11.08
N ASP A 80 15.89 19.26 -11.59
CA ASP A 80 14.64 19.31 -10.81
C ASP A 80 14.18 17.90 -10.42
N GLY A 81 14.23 16.96 -11.37
CA GLY A 81 13.91 15.55 -11.11
C GLY A 81 14.79 14.95 -10.01
N LYS A 82 16.11 15.17 -10.04
CA LYS A 82 17.03 14.71 -8.98
C LYS A 82 16.62 15.24 -7.61
N ALA A 83 16.26 16.52 -7.51
CA ALA A 83 15.81 17.12 -6.26
C ALA A 83 14.47 16.51 -5.78
N GLU A 84 13.55 16.24 -6.71
CA GLU A 84 12.26 15.59 -6.39
C GLU A 84 12.47 14.16 -5.88
N TRP A 85 13.29 13.35 -6.55
CA TRP A 85 13.62 12.00 -6.11
C TRP A 85 14.29 11.98 -4.72
N ALA A 86 15.23 12.90 -4.48
CA ALA A 86 15.88 13.04 -3.17
C ALA A 86 14.90 13.44 -2.05
N SER A 87 13.78 14.08 -2.38
CA SER A 87 12.78 14.54 -1.40
C SER A 87 11.78 13.47 -0.95
N LEU A 88 11.77 12.29 -1.59
CA LEU A 88 10.80 11.21 -1.32
C LEU A 88 10.89 10.64 0.09
N ILE A 89 12.05 10.74 0.75
CA ILE A 89 12.32 10.12 2.03
C ILE A 89 12.72 11.21 3.03
N PRO A 90 12.00 11.35 4.17
CA PRO A 90 12.34 12.34 5.17
C PRO A 90 13.63 11.98 5.91
N GLY A 91 14.53 12.96 6.04
CA GLY A 91 15.79 12.80 6.77
C GLY A 91 16.62 11.63 6.24
N ASN A 92 17.02 10.72 7.13
CA ASN A 92 17.77 9.51 6.77
C ASN A 92 16.87 8.32 6.35
N GLY A 93 15.54 8.47 6.45
CA GLY A 93 14.56 7.41 6.20
C GLY A 93 14.44 6.37 7.31
N LEU A 94 15.02 6.63 8.48
CA LEU A 94 14.92 5.77 9.65
C LEU A 94 13.88 6.31 10.63
N VAL A 95 13.30 5.38 11.37
CA VAL A 95 12.48 5.64 12.56
C VAL A 95 13.13 4.98 13.77
N TYR A 96 12.94 5.57 14.94
CA TYR A 96 13.51 5.12 16.21
C TYR A 96 12.39 4.67 17.13
N LEU A 97 12.39 3.38 17.52
CA LEU A 97 11.32 2.77 18.32
C LEU A 97 11.88 2.17 19.62
N GLY A 98 11.07 2.20 20.69
CA GLY A 98 11.42 1.65 22.00
C GLY A 98 11.94 2.69 22.99
N GLU A 99 12.54 2.22 24.08
CA GLU A 99 13.12 3.11 25.09
C GLU A 99 14.32 3.88 24.54
N GLN A 100 14.50 5.11 25.04
CA GLN A 100 15.52 6.03 24.55
C GLN A 100 16.93 5.43 24.67
N PRO A 101 17.79 5.56 23.65
CA PRO A 101 17.68 6.41 22.45
C PRO A 101 16.86 5.82 21.27
N GLY A 102 16.18 4.69 21.46
CA GLY A 102 15.38 4.03 20.42
C GLY A 102 16.21 3.19 19.45
N HIS A 103 15.63 2.11 18.94
CA HIS A 103 16.24 1.22 17.97
C HIS A 103 15.92 1.72 16.54
N PRO A 104 16.92 1.85 15.65
CA PRO A 104 16.71 2.33 14.30
C PRO A 104 16.07 1.23 13.43
N PHE A 105 15.00 1.59 12.72
CA PHE A 105 14.34 0.76 11.73
C PHE A 105 14.18 1.53 10.41
N SER A 106 14.25 0.80 9.30
CA SER A 106 13.89 1.32 7.98
C SER A 106 12.50 0.85 7.58
N ILE A 107 11.71 1.75 7.00
CA ILE A 107 10.39 1.41 6.47
C ILE A 107 10.55 0.77 5.09
N SER A 108 9.86 -0.35 4.86
CA SER A 108 9.91 -1.08 3.58
C SER A 108 9.56 -0.19 2.37
N MET A 109 8.62 0.73 2.53
CA MET A 109 8.26 1.73 1.51
C MET A 109 9.44 2.65 1.15
N PHE A 110 10.15 3.20 2.14
CA PHE A 110 11.32 4.06 1.88
C PHE A 110 12.47 3.30 1.23
N HIS A 111 12.67 2.04 1.60
CA HIS A 111 13.69 1.21 0.94
C HIS A 111 13.34 0.97 -0.54
N GLN A 112 12.06 0.75 -0.88
CA GLN A 112 11.61 0.64 -2.28
C GLN A 112 11.91 1.93 -3.06
N LEU A 113 11.54 3.10 -2.50
CA LEU A 113 11.77 4.40 -3.15
C LEU A 113 13.26 4.69 -3.36
N ARG A 114 14.10 4.41 -2.35
CA ARG A 114 15.56 4.55 -2.48
C ARG A 114 16.14 3.61 -3.54
N CYS A 115 15.66 2.37 -3.60
CA CYS A 115 16.08 1.42 -4.63
C CYS A 115 15.70 1.90 -6.05
N LEU A 116 14.54 2.54 -6.21
CA LEU A 116 14.12 3.10 -7.50
C LEU A 116 15.03 4.26 -7.93
N ASP A 117 15.38 5.16 -7.00
CA ASP A 117 16.28 6.29 -7.30
C ASP A 117 17.69 5.83 -7.67
N ILE A 118 18.24 4.83 -6.95
CA ILE A 118 19.52 4.21 -7.31
C ILE A 118 19.49 3.63 -8.73
N LEU A 119 18.41 2.94 -9.10
CA LEU A 119 18.29 2.38 -10.45
C LEU A 119 18.12 3.46 -11.51
N ARG A 120 17.41 4.55 -11.19
CA ARG A 120 17.32 5.73 -12.06
C ARG A 120 18.72 6.29 -12.35
N ASP A 121 19.55 6.47 -11.32
CA ASP A 121 20.92 6.98 -11.45
C ASP A 121 21.82 6.05 -12.26
N ASP A 122 21.68 4.74 -12.10
CA ASP A 122 22.40 3.74 -12.90
C ASP A 122 21.96 3.77 -14.39
N ILE A 123 20.65 3.91 -14.65
CA ILE A 123 20.10 3.98 -16.02
C ILE A 123 20.61 5.21 -16.77
N VAL A 124 20.70 6.38 -16.12
CA VAL A 124 21.21 7.61 -16.75
C VAL A 124 22.74 7.69 -16.78
N GLY A 125 23.43 6.72 -16.17
CA GLY A 125 24.89 6.65 -16.11
C GLY A 125 25.53 7.65 -15.15
N ALA A 126 24.79 8.14 -14.14
CA ALA A 126 25.30 9.12 -13.16
C ALA A 126 26.16 8.48 -12.06
N ASP A 127 25.75 7.31 -11.55
CA ASP A 127 26.48 6.58 -10.50
C ASP A 127 26.26 5.06 -10.66
N SER A 128 26.99 4.46 -11.60
CA SER A 128 26.81 3.05 -11.93
C SER A 128 27.50 2.13 -10.93
N ASN A 129 26.69 1.38 -10.18
CA ASN A 129 27.15 0.36 -9.23
C ASN A 129 26.37 -0.95 -9.42
N ALA A 130 26.88 -1.83 -10.28
CA ALA A 130 26.21 -3.07 -10.65
C ALA A 130 25.86 -4.00 -9.46
N ALA A 131 26.65 -3.98 -8.38
CA ALA A 131 26.35 -4.78 -7.20
C ALA A 131 25.12 -4.24 -6.45
N LEU A 132 25.05 -2.92 -6.30
CA LEU A 132 23.92 -2.24 -5.68
C LEU A 132 22.67 -2.32 -6.56
N SER A 133 22.79 -2.10 -7.86
CA SER A 133 21.66 -2.24 -8.81
C SER A 133 21.08 -3.66 -8.78
N ARG A 134 21.93 -4.70 -8.71
CA ARG A 134 21.45 -6.08 -8.56
C ARG A 134 20.71 -6.31 -7.24
N HIS A 135 21.17 -5.71 -6.15
CA HIS A 135 20.46 -5.75 -4.87
C HIS A 135 19.08 -5.08 -4.98
N CYS A 136 19.03 -3.85 -5.49
CA CYS A 136 17.80 -3.07 -5.66
C CYS A 136 16.80 -3.79 -6.58
N LEU A 137 17.24 -4.31 -7.72
CA LEU A 137 16.39 -5.08 -8.64
C LEU A 137 15.81 -6.33 -7.97
N ASN A 138 16.61 -7.08 -7.20
CA ASN A 138 16.10 -8.26 -6.51
C ASN A 138 15.13 -7.89 -5.38
N TYR A 139 15.36 -6.79 -4.68
CA TYR A 139 14.45 -6.28 -3.65
C TYR A 139 13.11 -5.85 -4.27
N LEU A 140 13.13 -5.02 -5.32
CA LEU A 140 11.91 -4.58 -6.02
C LEU A 140 11.15 -5.75 -6.63
N ARG A 141 11.84 -6.72 -7.23
CA ARG A 141 11.21 -7.95 -7.73
C ARG A 141 10.45 -8.69 -6.63
N GLN A 142 11.04 -8.84 -5.43
CA GLN A 142 10.36 -9.48 -4.30
C GLN A 142 9.14 -8.70 -3.84
N MET A 143 9.23 -7.37 -3.77
CA MET A 143 8.10 -6.53 -3.37
C MET A 143 6.94 -6.60 -4.37
N ILE A 144 7.22 -6.51 -5.67
CA ILE A 144 6.21 -6.61 -6.73
C ILE A 144 5.50 -7.97 -6.70
N MET A 145 6.21 -9.08 -6.49
CA MET A 145 5.58 -10.40 -6.41
C MET A 145 4.70 -10.59 -5.16
N CYS A 146 5.01 -9.92 -4.05
CA CYS A 146 4.30 -10.10 -2.78
C CYS A 146 3.13 -9.12 -2.56
N ARG A 147 3.16 -7.96 -3.24
CA ARG A 147 2.28 -6.82 -3.00
C ARG A 147 1.90 -6.09 -4.29
N SER A 148 1.88 -6.77 -5.43
CA SER A 148 1.40 -6.19 -6.68
C SER A 148 -0.08 -5.82 -6.56
N ASP A 149 -0.43 -4.70 -7.17
CA ASP A 149 -1.82 -4.38 -7.45
C ASP A 149 -2.31 -5.32 -8.57
N ALA A 150 -3.44 -5.99 -8.33
CA ALA A 150 -4.09 -6.88 -9.28
C ALA A 150 -5.29 -6.21 -9.96
N GLN A 151 -5.46 -4.90 -9.81
CA GLN A 151 -6.47 -4.10 -10.50
C GLN A 151 -6.33 -4.28 -12.02
N LEU A 152 -7.46 -4.52 -12.67
CA LEU A 152 -7.53 -4.61 -14.12
C LEU A 152 -7.66 -3.22 -14.70
N GLU A 153 -6.78 -2.90 -15.65
CA GLU A 153 -6.86 -1.67 -16.43
C GLU A 153 -7.87 -1.80 -17.57
N ASN A 154 -8.65 -0.74 -17.79
CA ASN A 154 -9.60 -0.70 -18.89
C ASN A 154 -8.89 -0.31 -20.18
N ILE A 155 -9.05 -1.12 -21.23
CA ILE A 155 -8.59 -0.78 -22.58
C ILE A 155 -9.79 -0.27 -23.36
N LEU A 156 -9.72 0.99 -23.80
CA LEU A 156 -10.75 1.61 -24.63
C LEU A 156 -10.36 1.61 -26.10
N LEU A 157 -11.38 1.49 -26.95
CA LEU A 157 -11.27 1.58 -28.41
C LEU A 157 -11.54 3.02 -28.85
N GLY A 158 -10.54 3.64 -29.48
CA GLY A 158 -10.72 4.92 -30.16
C GLY A 158 -11.63 4.77 -31.37
N SER A 159 -12.58 5.69 -31.55
CA SER A 159 -13.29 5.82 -32.83
C SER A 159 -12.33 6.31 -33.93
N LYS A 160 -12.68 6.10 -35.21
CA LYS A 160 -11.85 6.56 -36.34
C LYS A 160 -11.57 8.07 -36.33
N ASP A 161 -12.45 8.84 -35.70
CA ASP A 161 -12.38 10.30 -35.62
C ASP A 161 -11.77 10.77 -34.28
N SER A 162 -11.34 9.85 -33.43
CA SER A 162 -10.73 10.15 -32.13
C SER A 162 -9.31 10.69 -32.32
N PRO A 163 -8.88 11.71 -31.55
CA PRO A 163 -7.49 12.12 -31.50
C PRO A 163 -6.59 11.11 -30.77
N PHE A 164 -7.18 10.13 -30.07
CA PHE A 164 -6.46 9.10 -29.33
C PHE A 164 -6.12 7.88 -30.20
N PRO A 165 -5.07 7.11 -29.85
CA PRO A 165 -4.73 5.87 -30.52
C PRO A 165 -5.92 4.89 -30.56
N GLN A 166 -5.89 3.96 -31.53
CA GLN A 166 -6.95 2.96 -31.70
C GLN A 166 -7.23 2.17 -30.41
N PHE A 167 -6.20 1.95 -29.59
CA PHE A 167 -6.31 1.39 -28.26
C PHE A 167 -5.61 2.31 -27.26
N PHE A 168 -6.28 2.68 -26.18
CA PHE A 168 -5.65 3.41 -25.08
C PHE A 168 -6.09 2.83 -23.74
N VAL A 169 -5.19 2.90 -22.76
CA VAL A 169 -5.48 2.50 -21.38
C VAL A 169 -6.17 3.66 -20.69
N GLN A 170 -7.29 3.39 -20.04
CA GLN A 170 -7.95 4.33 -19.14
C GLN A 170 -7.78 3.83 -17.71
N PRO A 171 -6.84 4.40 -16.95
CA PRO A 171 -6.69 4.06 -15.55
C PRO A 171 -7.94 4.38 -14.75
N GLY A 172 -8.34 3.45 -13.89
CA GLY A 172 -9.34 3.71 -12.86
C GLY A 172 -8.75 4.48 -11.68
N PRO A 173 -9.58 4.99 -10.76
CA PRO A 173 -9.07 5.43 -9.46
C PRO A 173 -8.51 4.24 -8.68
N TYR A 174 -7.37 4.45 -8.02
CA TYR A 174 -6.74 3.48 -7.12
C TYR A 174 -7.08 3.83 -5.66
N VAL A 175 -7.25 2.81 -4.82
CA VAL A 175 -7.40 2.98 -3.38
C VAL A 175 -6.05 2.71 -2.71
N CYS A 176 -5.43 3.76 -2.17
CA CYS A 176 -4.09 3.71 -1.60
C CYS A 176 -4.12 4.02 -0.10
N SER A 177 -3.06 3.65 0.61
CA SER A 177 -2.81 4.16 1.96
C SER A 177 -2.35 5.62 1.87
N ASP A 178 -2.84 6.50 2.76
CA ASP A 178 -2.34 7.89 2.80
C ASP A 178 -0.88 7.94 3.26
N TRP A 179 0.03 8.20 2.32
CA TRP A 179 1.45 8.32 2.61
C TRP A 179 1.81 9.67 3.24
N ASN A 180 0.98 10.72 3.09
CA ASN A 180 1.25 12.00 3.74
C ASN A 180 1.23 11.85 5.26
N PHE A 181 0.23 11.13 5.77
CA PHE A 181 0.15 10.76 7.18
C PHE A 181 1.41 10.02 7.65
N VAL A 182 1.87 9.02 6.89
CA VAL A 182 3.09 8.27 7.22
C VAL A 182 4.32 9.18 7.25
N LEU A 183 4.47 10.06 6.26
CA LEU A 183 5.58 11.01 6.18
C LEU A 183 5.61 11.98 7.36
N GLU A 184 4.44 12.48 7.79
CA GLU A 184 4.32 13.35 8.95
C GLU A 184 4.70 12.65 10.25
N GLU A 185 4.23 11.42 10.46
CA GLU A 185 4.55 10.65 11.67
C GLU A 185 6.04 10.30 11.74
N VAL A 186 6.67 9.99 10.60
CA VAL A 186 8.12 9.76 10.55
C VAL A 186 8.89 11.03 10.89
N LYS A 187 8.51 12.19 10.35
CA LYS A 187 9.15 13.47 10.69
C LYS A 187 9.06 13.78 12.18
N LYS A 188 7.90 13.54 12.81
CA LYS A 188 7.71 13.72 14.26
C LYS A 188 8.62 12.78 15.05
N ASN A 189 8.72 11.52 14.63
CA ASN A 189 9.61 10.53 15.26
C ASN A 189 11.08 10.96 15.17
N GLN A 190 11.54 11.41 14.00
CA GLN A 190 12.91 11.89 13.78
C GLN A 190 13.21 13.13 14.63
N ALA A 191 12.33 14.13 14.64
CA ALA A 191 12.50 15.33 15.45
C ALA A 191 12.59 15.03 16.96
N GLY A 192 11.79 14.07 17.45
CA GLY A 192 11.87 13.61 18.83
C GLY A 192 13.21 12.97 19.19
N SER A 193 13.84 12.26 18.23
CA SER A 193 15.15 11.64 18.42
C SER A 193 16.33 12.63 18.32
N GLU A 194 16.23 13.65 17.47
CA GLU A 194 17.30 14.66 17.27
C GLU A 194 17.41 15.68 18.41
N LEU A 195 16.33 15.89 19.18
CA LEU A 195 16.31 16.82 20.32
C LEU A 195 17.01 16.28 21.57
N MET A 196 17.66 15.11 21.51
CA MET A 196 18.31 14.47 22.65
C MET A 196 19.82 14.31 22.39
N PRO A 197 20.68 15.06 23.11
CA PRO A 197 22.14 15.04 22.94
C PRO A 197 22.81 13.73 23.39
#